data_AF-A0A0H3PDI9-F1
#
_entry.id   AF-A0A0H3PDI9-F1
#
_cell.length_a   1.000
_cell.length_b   1.000
_cell.length_c   1.000
_cell.angle_alpha   90.00
_cell.angle_beta   90.00
_cell.angle_gamma   90.00
#
_symmetry.space_group_name_H-M   'P 1'
#
loop_
_entity.id
_entity.type
_entity.pdbx_description
1 polymer ?
#
loop_
_entity_poly.entity_id
_entity_poly.type
_entity_poly.pdbx_seq_one_letter_code
_entity_poly.pdbx_strand_id
1 'polypeptide(L)'
;MSYFGVLIQIAVLDIVFSLDSVITAVGMASHLPVMILAIIIAVGVMMFAAKPIGDFVDTHPTLKILALAFLVLVGISLIAESLDIHIPKGYIYFAMGFSVVVEMINIRMRRLMK
;
A
#
# COMPACT_ATOMS: atom_id res chain seq x y z
N MET A 1 1.75 -23.81 -7.29
CA MET A 1 2.51 -23.17 -6.21
C MET A 1 2.11 -23.81 -4.89
N SER A 2 3.06 -24.25 -4.08
CA SER A 2 2.76 -24.76 -2.73
C SER A 2 2.22 -23.62 -1.86
N TYR A 3 1.22 -23.88 -0.99
CA TYR A 3 0.70 -22.91 -0.02
C TYR A 3 1.83 -22.24 0.79
N PHE A 4 2.86 -23.02 1.14
CA PHE A 4 4.04 -22.53 1.84
C PHE A 4 4.86 -21.52 1.01
N GLY A 5 4.91 -21.70 -0.31
CA GLY A 5 5.59 -20.76 -1.21
C GLY A 5 4.89 -19.40 -1.30
N VAL A 6 3.55 -19.38 -1.27
CA VAL A 6 2.76 -18.13 -1.24
C VAL A 6 2.98 -17.39 0.09
N LEU A 7 3.00 -18.12 1.21
CA LEU A 7 3.29 -17.53 2.53
C LEU A 7 4.67 -16.87 2.56
N ILE A 8 5.70 -17.52 2.02
CA ILE A 8 7.04 -16.93 1.92
C ILE A 8 7.03 -15.67 1.05
N GLN A 9 6.35 -15.68 -0.10
CA GLN A 9 6.26 -14.50 -0.97
C GLN A 9 5.60 -13.31 -0.27
N ILE A 10 4.50 -13.54 0.44
CA ILE A 10 3.80 -12.49 1.20
C ILE A 10 4.71 -11.94 2.31
N ALA A 11 5.40 -12.80 3.05
CA ALA A 11 6.32 -12.37 4.10
C ALA A 11 7.49 -11.52 3.55
N VAL A 12 8.05 -11.91 2.40
CA VAL A 12 9.11 -11.13 1.74
C VAL A 12 8.58 -9.78 1.25
N LEU A 13 7.40 -9.74 0.64
CA LEU A 13 6.75 -8.50 0.22
C LEU A 13 6.48 -7.56 1.41
N ASP A 14 6.00 -8.11 2.52
CA ASP A 14 5.69 -7.35 3.74
C ASP A 14 6.95 -6.72 4.35
N ILE A 15 8.08 -7.45 4.37
CA ILE A 15 9.37 -6.92 4.82
C ILE A 15 9.80 -5.73 3.95
N VAL A 16 9.75 -5.85 2.62
CA VAL A 16 10.17 -4.78 1.71
C VAL A 16 9.27 -3.54 1.88
N PHE A 17 7.95 -3.74 1.95
CA PHE A 17 6.98 -2.66 2.10
C PHE A 17 7.06 -1.98 3.48
N SER A 18 7.28 -2.76 4.54
CA SER A 18 7.49 -2.26 5.89
C SER A 18 8.78 -1.45 6.00
N LEU A 19 9.85 -1.84 5.29
CA LEU A 19 11.14 -1.13 5.33
C LEU A 19 11.09 0.22 4.60
N ASP A 20 10.46 0.31 3.44
CA ASP A 20 10.29 1.59 2.72
C ASP A 20 9.57 2.64 3.58
N SER A 21 8.44 2.22 4.18
CA SER A 21 7.62 3.06 5.05
C SER A 21 8.42 3.65 6.22
N VAL A 22 9.31 2.83 6.82
CA VAL A 22 10.17 3.26 7.92
C VAL A 22 11.30 4.16 7.43
N ILE A 23 12.01 3.80 6.35
CA ILE A 23 13.13 4.59 5.83
C ILE A 23 12.66 5.97 5.39
N THR A 24 11.52 6.05 4.71
CA THR A 24 10.89 7.33 4.32
C THR A 24 10.53 8.17 5.55
N ALA A 25 9.99 7.56 6.60
CA ALA A 25 9.67 8.27 7.84
C ALA A 25 10.92 8.75 8.59
N VAL A 26 11.97 7.93 8.68
CA VAL A 26 13.26 8.26 9.31
C VAL A 26 13.95 9.40 8.56
N GLY A 27 13.91 9.38 7.22
CA GLY A 27 14.50 10.42 6.37
C GLY A 27 13.79 11.77 6.46
N MET A 28 12.52 11.81 6.89
CA MET A 28 11.72 13.03 7.00
C MET A 28 11.53 13.54 8.43
N ALA A 29 11.64 12.69 9.46
CA ALA A 29 11.37 13.02 10.85
C ALA A 29 12.66 13.25 11.66
N SER A 30 12.80 14.45 12.23
CA SER A 30 13.95 14.80 13.09
C SER A 30 13.86 14.24 14.52
N HIS A 31 12.69 13.76 14.93
CA HIS A 31 12.40 13.36 16.31
C HIS A 31 12.10 11.86 16.39
N LEU A 32 13.15 11.07 16.62
CA LEU A 32 13.10 9.60 16.72
C LEU A 32 11.95 9.08 17.63
N PRO A 33 11.72 9.65 18.83
CA PRO A 33 10.66 9.16 19.72
C PRO A 33 9.25 9.33 19.13
N VAL A 34 9.01 10.44 18.42
CA VAL A 34 7.71 10.74 17.79
C VAL A 34 7.43 9.77 16.65
N MET A 35 8.46 9.46 15.85
CA MET A 35 8.37 8.49 14.75
C MET A 35 8.04 7.08 15.25
N ILE A 36 8.72 6.61 16.31
CA ILE A 36 8.44 5.29 16.92
C ILE A 36 6.98 5.23 17.39
N LEU A 37 6.52 6.28 18.08
CA LEU A 37 5.13 6.35 18.54
C LEU A 37 4.14 6.33 17.37
N ALA A 38 4.42 7.07 16.30
CA ALA A 38 3.59 7.10 15.09
C ALA A 38 3.50 5.72 14.42
N ILE A 39 4.61 4.98 14.33
CA ILE A 39 4.62 3.61 13.77
C ILE A 39 3.78 2.66 14.62
N ILE A 40 3.94 2.69 15.95
CA ILE A 40 3.16 1.83 16.86
C ILE A 40 1.66 2.10 16.71
N ILE A 41 1.26 3.38 16.66
CA ILE A 41 -0.14 3.77 16.46
C ILE A 41 -0.63 3.29 15.08
N ALA A 42 0.16 3.50 14.02
CA ALA A 42 -0.20 3.10 12.66
C ALA A 42 -0.41 1.58 12.54
N VAL A 43 0.50 0.76 13.11
CA VAL A 43 0.35 -0.70 13.14
C VAL A 43 -0.89 -1.11 13.93
N GLY A 44 -1.16 -0.46 15.07
CA GLY A 44 -2.37 -0.71 15.85
C GLY A 44 -3.65 -0.45 15.05
N VAL A 45 -3.71 0.68 14.33
CA VAL A 45 -4.83 1.01 13.43
C VAL A 45 -4.94 0.01 12.28
N MET A 46 -3.82 -0.39 11.69
CA MET A 46 -3.78 -1.36 10.60
C MET A 46 -4.34 -2.72 11.05
N MET A 47 -3.92 -3.23 12.21
CA MET A 47 -4.44 -4.49 12.76
C MET A 47 -5.93 -4.43 13.05
N PHE A 48 -6.42 -3.29 13.59
CA PHE A 48 -7.84 -3.07 13.83
C PHE A 48 -8.65 -3.02 12.52
N ALA A 49 -8.10 -2.39 11.49
CA ALA A 49 -8.76 -2.21 10.20
C ALA A 49 -8.56 -3.40 9.23
N ALA A 50 -7.67 -4.34 9.51
CA ALA A 50 -7.31 -5.43 8.59
C ALA A 50 -8.52 -6.28 8.17
N LYS A 51 -9.40 -6.63 9.12
CA LYS A 51 -10.60 -7.43 8.84
C LYS A 51 -11.62 -6.69 7.95
N PRO A 52 -12.11 -5.49 8.31
CA PRO A 52 -13.07 -4.77 7.46
C PRO A 52 -12.50 -4.37 6.11
N ILE A 53 -11.20 -4.04 6.02
CA ILE A 53 -10.53 -3.78 4.73
C ILE A 53 -10.50 -5.06 3.88
N GLY A 54 -10.16 -6.21 4.49
CA GLY A 54 -10.15 -7.50 3.80
C GLY A 54 -11.51 -7.85 3.21
N ASP A 55 -12.57 -7.78 4.02
CA ASP A 55 -13.94 -8.06 3.58
C ASP A 55 -14.38 -7.12 2.44
N PHE A 56 -13.97 -5.85 2.49
CA PHE A 56 -14.28 -4.86 1.45
C PHE A 56 -13.58 -5.16 0.12
N VAL A 57 -12.30 -5.58 0.17
CA VAL A 57 -11.51 -5.97 -1.01
C VAL A 57 -12.02 -7.28 -1.61
N ASP A 58 -12.46 -8.23 -0.79
CA ASP A 58 -13.05 -9.48 -1.29
C ASP A 58 -14.43 -9.26 -1.95
N THR A 59 -15.20 -8.29 -1.46
CA THR A 59 -16.48 -7.90 -2.06
C THR A 59 -16.31 -7.20 -3.42
N HIS A 60 -15.17 -6.53 -3.65
CA HIS A 60 -14.91 -5.74 -4.85
C HIS A 60 -13.63 -6.22 -5.58
N PRO A 61 -13.73 -7.18 -6.52
CA PRO A 61 -12.56 -7.77 -7.19
C PRO A 61 -11.66 -6.75 -7.92
N THR A 62 -12.24 -5.65 -8.41
CA THR A 62 -11.52 -4.55 -9.06
C THR A 62 -10.58 -3.81 -8.09
N LEU A 63 -10.95 -3.68 -6.81
CA LEU A 63 -10.06 -3.14 -5.78
C LEU A 63 -8.88 -4.07 -5.48
N LYS A 64 -9.07 -5.40 -5.55
CA LYS A 64 -7.97 -6.37 -5.42
C LYS A 64 -6.93 -6.19 -6.53
N ILE A 65 -7.39 -6.00 -7.77
CA ILE A 65 -6.51 -5.73 -8.91
C ILE A 65 -5.80 -4.37 -8.74
N LEU A 66 -6.52 -3.35 -8.27
CA LEU A 66 -5.94 -2.03 -8.01
C LEU A 66 -4.82 -2.09 -6.95
N ALA A 67 -5.03 -2.85 -5.85
CA ALA A 67 -4.02 -3.06 -4.83
C ALA A 67 -2.77 -3.78 -5.37
N LEU A 68 -2.95 -4.81 -6.20
CA LEU A 68 -1.83 -5.49 -6.88
C LEU A 68 -1.07 -4.52 -7.81
N ALA A 69 -1.77 -3.64 -8.52
CA ALA A 69 -1.14 -2.62 -9.35
C ALA A 69 -0.34 -1.60 -8.52
N PHE A 70 -0.84 -1.20 -7.35
CA PHE A 70 -0.09 -0.34 -6.43
C PHE A 70 1.17 -1.01 -5.90
N LEU A 71 1.11 -2.30 -5.55
CA LEU A 71 2.30 -3.08 -5.15
C LEU A 71 3.36 -3.09 -6.25
N VAL A 72 2.97 -3.28 -7.51
CA VAL A 72 3.90 -3.22 -8.65
C VAL A 72 4.47 -1.82 -8.83
N LEU A 73 3.63 -0.78 -8.76
CA LEU A 73 4.06 0.62 -8.89
C LEU A 73 5.09 1.01 -7.82
N VAL A 74 4.80 0.68 -6.55
CA VAL A 74 5.72 0.94 -5.43
C VAL A 74 6.99 0.11 -5.58
N GLY A 75 6.88 -1.16 -5.96
CA GLY A 75 8.06 -2.00 -6.22
C GLY A 75 8.98 -1.41 -7.29
N ILE A 76 8.43 -0.91 -8.40
CA ILE A 76 9.21 -0.23 -9.45
C ILE A 76 9.80 1.08 -8.91
N SER A 77 9.05 1.85 -8.13
CA SER A 77 9.55 3.09 -7.51
C SER A 77 10.75 2.83 -6.61
N LEU A 78 10.72 1.76 -5.81
CA LEU A 78 11.82 1.41 -4.91
C LEU A 78 13.07 1.00 -5.68
N ILE A 79 12.90 0.25 -6.79
CA ILE A 79 14.02 -0.09 -7.67
C ILE A 79 14.60 1.20 -8.29
N ALA A 80 13.75 2.11 -8.76
CA ALA A 80 14.20 3.39 -9.33
C ALA A 80 14.95 4.25 -8.29
N GLU A 81 14.41 4.38 -7.08
CA GLU A 81 15.07 5.09 -5.97
C GLU A 81 16.42 4.45 -5.61
N SER A 82 16.52 3.11 -5.64
CA SER A 82 17.77 2.40 -5.39
C SER A 82 18.84 2.59 -6.48
N LEU A 83 18.43 3.03 -7.68
CA LEU A 83 19.30 3.37 -8.81
C LEU A 83 19.58 4.88 -8.90
N ASP A 84 19.34 5.62 -7.82
CA ASP A 84 19.46 7.09 -7.72
C ASP A 84 18.53 7.87 -8.68
N ILE A 85 17.53 7.20 -9.27
CA ILE A 85 16.49 7.85 -10.09
C ILE A 85 15.40 8.35 -9.15
N HIS A 86 15.44 9.65 -8.88
CA HIS A 86 14.50 10.31 -7.98
C HIS A 86 13.16 10.56 -8.67
N ILE A 87 12.20 9.65 -8.46
CA ILE A 87 10.80 9.87 -8.84
C ILE A 87 10.13 10.67 -7.70
N PRO A 88 9.58 11.87 -7.96
CA PRO A 88 8.93 12.64 -6.90
C PRO A 88 7.71 11.88 -6.36
N LYS A 89 7.74 11.52 -5.08
CA LYS A 89 6.72 10.70 -4.40
C LYS A 89 5.30 11.26 -4.56
N GLY A 90 5.17 12.58 -4.70
CA GLY A 90 3.89 13.25 -4.96
C GLY A 90 3.15 12.73 -6.20
N TYR A 91 3.86 12.39 -7.28
CA TYR A 91 3.22 11.82 -8.47
C TYR A 91 2.63 10.44 -8.20
N ILE A 92 3.34 9.61 -7.43
CA ILE A 92 2.90 8.25 -7.07
C ILE A 92 1.69 8.34 -6.14
N TYR A 93 1.76 9.18 -5.10
CA TYR A 93 0.64 9.37 -4.18
C TYR A 93 -0.59 9.96 -4.88
N PHE A 94 -0.39 10.90 -5.81
CA PHE A 94 -1.48 11.44 -6.61
C PHE A 94 -2.12 10.36 -7.52
N ALA A 95 -1.30 9.54 -8.19
CA ALA A 95 -1.79 8.45 -9.03
C ALA A 95 -2.58 7.40 -8.22
N MET A 96 -2.10 7.03 -7.03
CA MET A 96 -2.80 6.12 -6.13
C MET A 96 -4.15 6.71 -5.68
N GLY A 97 -4.14 7.96 -5.20
CA GLY A 97 -5.36 8.64 -4.75
C GLY A 97 -6.39 8.80 -5.88
N PHE A 98 -5.96 9.25 -7.05
CA PHE A 98 -6.82 9.39 -8.23
C PHE A 98 -7.45 8.04 -8.62
N SER A 99 -6.66 6.97 -8.65
CA SER A 99 -7.15 5.65 -9.03
C SER A 99 -8.19 5.10 -8.04
N VAL A 100 -8.02 5.34 -6.74
CA VAL A 100 -9.03 4.99 -5.72
C VAL A 100 -10.31 5.79 -5.96
N VAL A 101 -10.23 7.09 -6.21
CA VAL A 101 -11.41 7.93 -6.50
C VAL A 101 -12.15 7.42 -7.73
N VAL A 102 -11.44 7.13 -8.82
CA VAL A 102 -12.02 6.57 -10.05
C VAL A 102 -12.69 5.23 -9.77
N GLU A 103 -12.06 4.36 -8.98
CA GLU A 103 -12.61 3.06 -8.64
C GLU A 103 -13.86 3.17 -7.75
N MET A 104 -13.89 4.12 -6.81
CA MET A 104 -15.09 4.40 -6.01
C MET A 104 -16.26 4.88 -6.87
N ILE A 105 -16.00 5.69 -7.90
CA ILE A 105 -17.00 6.09 -8.88
C ILE A 105 -17.46 4.88 -9.70
N ASN A 106 -16.54 4.03 -10.15
CA ASN A 106 -16.82 2.83 -10.93
C ASN A 106 -17.72 1.84 -10.17
N ILE A 107 -17.42 1.59 -8.89
CA ILE A 107 -18.24 0.76 -7.99
C ILE A 107 -19.66 1.34 -7.85
N ARG A 108 -19.77 2.67 -7.65
CA ARG A 108 -21.06 3.35 -7.54
C ARG A 108 -21.87 3.26 -8.83
N MET A 109 -21.23 3.47 -9.98
CA MET A 109 -21.88 3.39 -11.30
C MET A 109 -22.37 1.97 -11.60
N ARG A 110 -21.55 0.96 -11.31
CA ARG A 110 -21.93 -0.46 -11.48
C ARG A 110 -23.14 -0.85 -10.65
N ARG A 111 -23.33 -0.22 -9.48
CA ARG A 111 -24.53 -0.42 -8.65
C ARG A 111 -25.77 0.24 -9.25
N LEU A 112 -25.62 1.38 -9.94
CA LEU A 112 -26.73 2.13 -10.56
C LEU A 112 -27.22 1.52 -11.89
N MET A 113 -26.35 0.80 -12.60
CA MET A 113 -26.68 0.10 -13.86
C MET A 113 -27.26 -1.31 -13.64
N LYS A 114 -27.39 -1.77 -12.38
CA LYS A 114 -28.15 -2.96 -11.99
C LYS A 114 -29.53 -2.53 -11.50
#